data_AF-A0A174Z996-F1
#
_entry.id   AF-A0A174Z996-F1
#
_cell.length_a   1.000
_cell.length_b   1.000
_cell.length_c   1.000
_cell.angle_alpha   90.00
_cell.angle_beta   90.00
_cell.angle_gamma   90.00
#
_symmetry.space_group_name_H-M   'P 1'
#
loop_
_entity.id
_entity.type
_entity.pdbx_description
1 polymer ?
#
loop_
_entity_poly.entity_id
_entity_poly.type
_entity_poly.pdbx_seq_one_letter_code
_entity_poly.pdbx_strand_id
1 'polypeptide(L)'
;MSVKKKTGIILLTAAAMVISGGCGKALVFDNEPQDTTGGNIISGIPLTESKVKPALSIPEQTGSHTTAVATAATKKKAETSPKENSSADEPSVDTSYDEPPVPDEEIPPVETVTSAATTKKDVTVTSKKNDNVPAATDNLPVNSYTALNYNEVKGVWIWYSELYPILTGKSESQLRSGIGEYYDNCLSLGINTVYVHVRPFGDAIYKSDYFPWSKYCTGYIGKDPGYDPLKVMIDEAHARGISFQAWVNPLRCYYEDDAPDVSTTYKTGQWYDTKDGDYIVKVNSYWWLNPAYKEVTNLIANGAAELVSKYDVDGVHIDDYFYPTTEAYFDSIAFNASSYSSLSQFRLDNCSRMIADMYKAVKSHNPTALFGVSAQGNVTNNETQLYADVEKWSKEDGYVDYMAPQIYYGFDNGGQPFEQVVEQWDKMLAGTGKSLIPGLAVYKIGTEDEWAGSGRYEWQNDKEIIKRQILKSQKTSNYGGVILYSYQFIFEPDSNVKTAVNKEIAAFKPLLTQ
;
A
#
# COMPACT_ATOMS: atom_id res chain seq x y z
N MET A 1 51.20 38.33 41.08
CA MET A 1 50.51 37.19 41.70
C MET A 1 49.04 37.49 41.84
N SER A 2 48.21 36.64 41.21
CA SER A 2 46.77 36.36 41.37
C SER A 2 45.80 37.51 41.76
N VAL A 3 44.94 37.86 40.79
CA VAL A 3 43.82 38.79 40.93
C VAL A 3 42.56 38.05 41.38
N LYS A 4 41.93 38.56 42.44
CA LYS A 4 40.70 38.06 43.08
C LYS A 4 39.45 38.26 42.20
N LYS A 5 38.61 37.23 42.17
CA LYS A 5 37.22 37.23 41.65
C LYS A 5 36.36 38.31 42.31
N LYS A 6 35.57 39.02 41.52
CA LYS A 6 34.36 39.74 41.94
C LYS A 6 33.17 39.22 41.14
N THR A 7 32.19 38.70 41.87
CA THR A 7 30.86 38.32 41.42
C THR A 7 30.04 39.59 41.15
N GLY A 8 29.38 39.67 39.99
CA GLY A 8 28.42 40.72 39.65
C GLY A 8 27.14 40.08 39.13
N ILE A 9 26.06 40.26 39.89
CA ILE A 9 24.67 39.92 39.55
C ILE A 9 24.15 40.99 38.59
N ILE A 10 23.55 40.58 37.47
CA ILE A 10 22.73 41.45 36.63
C ILE A 10 21.34 40.81 36.52
N LEU A 11 20.34 41.53 37.06
CA LEU A 11 18.93 41.31 36.79
C LEU A 11 18.65 41.56 35.31
N LEU A 12 17.93 40.63 34.67
CA LEU A 12 17.21 40.92 33.42
C LEU A 12 15.72 40.64 33.64
N THR A 13 14.96 41.72 33.48
CA THR A 13 13.49 41.78 33.38
C THR A 13 12.98 40.86 32.28
N ALA A 14 12.03 39.98 32.63
CA ALA A 14 11.28 39.19 31.67
C ALA A 14 10.21 40.05 30.98
N ALA A 15 10.33 40.22 29.66
CA ALA A 15 9.23 40.61 28.80
C ALA A 15 8.79 39.36 28.04
N ALA A 16 7.56 38.93 28.27
CA ALA A 16 6.95 37.81 27.55
C ALA A 16 6.57 38.28 26.13
N MET A 17 7.18 37.64 25.12
CA MET A 17 6.70 37.66 23.74
C MET A 17 6.44 36.21 23.34
N VAL A 18 5.15 35.87 23.21
CA VAL A 18 4.71 34.60 22.63
C VAL A 18 4.93 34.70 21.12
N ILE A 19 5.90 33.96 20.61
CA ILE A 19 6.02 33.68 19.17
C ILE A 19 5.77 32.19 19.00
N SER A 20 4.58 31.88 18.49
CA SER A 20 4.21 30.59 17.95
C SER A 20 5.08 30.29 16.72
N GLY A 21 5.90 29.26 16.79
CA GLY A 21 6.67 28.77 15.66
C GLY A 21 7.38 27.48 16.01
N GLY A 22 6.98 26.37 15.38
CA GLY A 22 7.61 25.07 15.61
C GLY A 22 6.95 23.94 14.82
N CYS A 23 6.86 24.05 13.50
CA CYS A 23 6.60 22.89 12.64
C CYS A 23 7.94 22.19 12.37
N GLY A 24 8.12 21.00 12.93
CA GLY A 24 9.30 20.16 12.71
C GLY A 24 9.33 19.66 11.28
N LYS A 25 10.18 20.27 10.44
CA LYS A 25 10.65 19.65 9.20
C LYS A 25 11.84 18.76 9.56
N ALA A 26 11.70 17.44 9.39
CA ALA A 26 12.86 16.55 9.39
C ALA A 26 13.71 16.87 8.14
N LEU A 27 14.93 17.36 8.36
CA LEU A 27 15.96 17.51 7.34
C LEU A 27 16.75 16.21 7.31
N VAL A 28 16.86 15.58 6.14
CA VAL A 28 17.82 14.49 5.88
C VAL A 28 19.16 15.16 5.56
N PHE A 29 20.21 14.83 6.33
CA PHE A 29 21.58 15.25 6.04
C PHE A 29 22.32 14.08 5.40
N ASP A 30 22.70 14.22 4.13
CA ASP A 30 23.70 13.37 3.50
C ASP A 30 25.08 13.87 3.91
N ASN A 31 25.86 13.04 4.61
CA ASN A 31 27.29 13.28 4.85
C ASN A 31 28.08 12.29 4.01
N GLU A 32 28.62 12.75 2.87
CA GLU A 32 29.78 12.10 2.26
C GLU A 32 31.06 12.49 3.02
N PRO A 33 32.04 11.59 3.20
CA PRO A 33 33.28 11.91 3.88
C PRO A 33 34.22 12.65 2.93
N GLN A 34 34.45 13.94 3.18
CA GLN A 34 35.55 14.70 2.59
C GLN A 34 36.58 15.02 3.67
N ASP A 35 37.75 14.43 3.50
CA ASP A 35 38.98 14.67 4.25
C ASP A 35 39.51 16.07 3.91
N THR A 36 39.49 17.04 4.85
CA THR A 36 40.41 18.18 4.81
C THR A 36 40.68 18.78 6.20
N THR A 37 41.97 18.97 6.43
CA THR A 37 42.62 19.74 7.49
C THR A 37 42.23 21.23 7.50
N GLY A 38 41.86 21.74 8.67
CA GLY A 38 42.24 23.08 9.16
C GLY A 38 41.50 24.33 8.64
N GLY A 39 41.01 25.15 9.59
CA GLY A 39 40.94 26.61 9.44
C GLY A 39 39.55 27.25 9.48
N ASN A 40 39.26 27.97 10.56
CA ASN A 40 38.18 28.96 10.67
C ASN A 40 38.20 30.00 9.54
N ILE A 41 37.06 30.25 8.86
CA ILE A 41 36.63 31.60 8.43
C ILE A 41 35.09 31.69 8.43
N ILE A 42 34.59 32.77 9.03
CA ILE A 42 33.21 33.29 8.95
C ILE A 42 33.09 34.14 7.67
N SER A 43 32.10 33.87 6.81
CA SER A 43 31.41 34.90 6.02
C SER A 43 30.14 34.35 5.39
N GLY A 44 29.01 35.05 5.56
CA GLY A 44 27.71 34.68 5.03
C GLY A 44 27.61 34.69 3.51
N ILE A 45 26.75 33.82 2.99
CA ILE A 45 26.30 33.75 1.60
C ILE A 45 24.75 33.66 1.60
N PRO A 46 24.05 34.28 0.63
CA PRO A 46 22.60 34.49 0.67
C PRO A 46 21.81 33.21 0.38
N LEU A 47 20.65 33.08 1.00
CA LEU A 47 19.64 32.08 0.66
C LEU A 47 19.11 32.33 -0.76
N THR A 48 19.42 31.43 -1.69
CA THR A 48 18.74 31.33 -2.98
C THR A 48 17.50 30.46 -2.83
N GLU A 49 16.37 30.93 -3.36
CA GLU A 49 15.08 30.24 -3.37
C GLU A 49 15.21 28.84 -4.00
N SER A 50 15.10 27.81 -3.17
CA SER A 50 14.89 26.44 -3.65
C SER A 50 13.39 26.23 -3.82
N LYS A 51 12.95 26.07 -5.08
CA LYS A 51 11.59 25.62 -5.40
C LYS A 51 11.37 24.24 -4.79
N VAL A 52 10.50 24.20 -3.79
CA VAL A 52 9.95 22.97 -3.22
C VAL A 52 9.11 22.29 -4.29
N LYS A 53 9.52 21.09 -4.74
CA LYS A 53 8.62 20.17 -5.43
C LYS A 53 7.83 19.39 -4.36
N PRO A 54 6.51 19.21 -4.51
CA PRO A 54 5.74 18.30 -3.68
C PRO A 54 6.34 16.89 -3.75
N ALA A 55 6.17 16.11 -2.69
CA ALA A 55 6.32 14.66 -2.78
C ALA A 55 5.43 14.16 -3.92
N LEU A 56 6.01 13.43 -4.86
CA LEU A 56 5.26 12.78 -5.92
C LEU A 56 4.21 11.88 -5.26
N SER A 57 2.96 12.04 -5.67
CA SER A 57 1.95 11.00 -5.53
C SER A 57 2.58 9.67 -5.96
N ILE A 58 2.37 8.63 -5.15
CA ILE A 58 2.64 7.25 -5.60
C ILE A 58 1.89 7.10 -6.93
N PRO A 59 2.56 6.76 -8.04
CA PRO A 59 1.84 6.58 -9.29
C PRO A 59 0.85 5.45 -9.06
N GLU A 60 -0.45 5.74 -9.22
CA GLU A 60 -1.38 4.68 -9.61
C GLU A 60 -0.75 4.00 -10.84
N GLN A 61 -0.56 2.69 -10.76
CA GLN A 61 -0.18 1.89 -11.93
C GLN A 61 -1.38 1.84 -12.88
N THR A 62 -1.68 2.96 -13.54
CA THR A 62 -2.57 3.01 -14.69
C THR A 62 -1.72 2.75 -15.93
N GLY A 63 -1.92 1.59 -16.56
CA GLY A 63 -1.37 1.30 -17.87
C GLY A 63 -1.75 2.41 -18.86
N SER A 64 -0.76 2.92 -19.58
CA SER A 64 -0.95 3.90 -20.65
C SER A 64 -1.76 3.27 -21.79
N HIS A 65 -2.98 3.75 -22.00
CA HIS A 65 -3.72 3.51 -23.23
C HIS A 65 -3.26 4.49 -24.31
N THR A 66 -2.43 4.01 -25.24
CA THR A 66 -2.18 4.71 -26.51
C THR A 66 -3.31 4.43 -27.49
N THR A 67 -4.34 5.28 -27.49
CA THR A 67 -5.25 5.38 -28.65
C THR A 67 -4.57 6.20 -29.74
N ALA A 68 -4.17 5.55 -30.84
CA ALA A 68 -3.71 6.21 -32.04
C ALA A 68 -4.88 6.98 -32.69
N VAL A 69 -4.85 8.32 -32.60
CA VAL A 69 -5.72 9.20 -33.39
C VAL A 69 -4.92 9.69 -34.59
N ALA A 70 -5.29 9.20 -35.77
CA ALA A 70 -4.78 9.69 -37.04
C ALA A 70 -5.13 11.19 -37.21
N THR A 71 -4.11 12.01 -37.38
CA THR A 71 -4.23 13.45 -37.66
C THR A 71 -4.79 13.68 -39.07
N ALA A 72 -5.99 14.25 -39.16
CA ALA A 72 -6.51 14.85 -40.39
C ALA A 72 -6.26 16.36 -40.38
N ALA A 73 -5.33 16.83 -41.22
CA ALA A 73 -5.10 18.25 -41.46
C ALA A 73 -6.13 18.80 -42.45
N THR A 74 -6.82 19.88 -42.08
CA THR A 74 -7.74 20.63 -42.94
C THR A 74 -6.97 21.62 -43.82
N LYS A 75 -7.14 21.55 -45.14
CA LYS A 75 -7.03 22.71 -46.06
C LYS A 75 -8.23 22.75 -47.00
N LYS A 76 -8.63 23.98 -47.32
CA LYS A 76 -9.96 24.40 -47.79
C LYS A 76 -10.06 24.38 -49.34
N LYS A 77 -11.26 24.02 -49.82
CA LYS A 77 -12.01 24.54 -51.00
C LYS A 77 -11.58 24.11 -52.42
N ALA A 78 -12.42 23.34 -53.13
CA ALA A 78 -13.41 23.80 -54.13
C ALA A 78 -13.85 22.68 -55.11
N GLU A 79 -15.17 22.57 -55.29
CA GLU A 79 -15.95 22.24 -56.50
C GLU A 79 -15.97 20.85 -57.20
N THR A 80 -17.21 20.51 -57.58
CA THR A 80 -17.73 19.56 -58.59
C THR A 80 -17.91 18.06 -58.27
N SER A 81 -19.18 17.63 -58.23
CA SER A 81 -19.68 16.27 -58.50
C SER A 81 -19.66 15.97 -60.02
N PRO A 82 -20.09 14.79 -60.55
CA PRO A 82 -20.61 13.55 -59.92
C PRO A 82 -20.16 12.20 -60.57
N LYS A 83 -20.70 11.08 -60.02
CA LYS A 83 -21.12 9.79 -60.65
C LYS A 83 -20.25 8.51 -60.58
N GLU A 84 -20.98 7.45 -60.17
CA GLU A 84 -21.10 6.07 -60.72
C GLU A 84 -20.04 4.96 -60.46
N ASN A 85 -20.56 3.88 -59.84
CA ASN A 85 -20.51 2.45 -60.16
C ASN A 85 -19.27 1.54 -59.96
N SER A 86 -19.61 0.35 -59.45
CA SER A 86 -18.98 -0.99 -59.62
C SER A 86 -17.58 -1.16 -59.03
N SER A 87 -17.02 -2.33 -58.75
CA SER A 87 -17.42 -3.71 -58.46
C SER A 87 -16.06 -4.41 -58.23
N ALA A 88 -16.01 -5.45 -57.39
CA ALA A 88 -15.04 -6.57 -57.38
C ALA A 88 -13.57 -6.29 -57.76
N ASP A 89 -12.65 -6.59 -56.84
CA ASP A 89 -11.69 -7.70 -57.05
C ASP A 89 -10.70 -7.77 -55.87
N GLU A 90 -10.50 -8.97 -55.34
CA GLU A 90 -9.29 -9.33 -54.62
C GLU A 90 -8.11 -9.37 -55.59
N PRO A 91 -6.88 -9.18 -55.09
CA PRO A 91 -5.99 -10.33 -55.15
C PRO A 91 -5.12 -10.51 -53.90
N SER A 92 -4.92 -11.78 -53.57
CA SER A 92 -3.81 -12.30 -52.77
C SER A 92 -2.44 -11.96 -53.38
N VAL A 93 -1.46 -11.54 -52.56
CA VAL A 93 -0.03 -11.91 -52.72
C VAL A 93 0.67 -11.87 -51.36
N ASP A 94 1.32 -12.99 -51.08
CA ASP A 94 2.35 -13.33 -50.10
C ASP A 94 3.65 -12.51 -50.26
N THR A 95 4.27 -12.03 -49.17
CA THR A 95 5.74 -11.94 -49.08
C THR A 95 6.25 -11.86 -47.63
N SER A 96 7.05 -12.86 -47.29
CA SER A 96 8.05 -12.94 -46.22
C SER A 96 9.15 -11.86 -46.31
N TYR A 97 9.65 -11.40 -45.14
CA TYR A 97 11.02 -10.90 -44.91
C TYR A 97 11.35 -11.13 -43.42
N ASP A 98 12.19 -12.11 -43.08
CA ASP A 98 13.67 -12.12 -42.99
C ASP A 98 14.26 -11.35 -41.80
N GLU A 99 14.73 -12.13 -40.82
CA GLU A 99 15.44 -11.76 -39.60
C GLU A 99 16.96 -11.90 -39.82
N PRO A 100 17.82 -10.97 -39.33
CA PRO A 100 19.27 -11.04 -39.54
C PRO A 100 19.97 -12.04 -38.60
N PRO A 101 21.10 -12.65 -39.02
CA PRO A 101 21.76 -13.73 -38.29
C PRO A 101 22.70 -13.25 -37.17
N VAL A 102 22.84 -14.06 -36.12
CA VAL A 102 23.84 -13.93 -35.04
C VAL A 102 24.85 -15.09 -35.16
N PRO A 103 26.17 -14.87 -34.96
CA PRO A 103 27.21 -15.85 -35.29
C PRO A 103 27.39 -16.96 -34.24
N ASP A 104 27.77 -18.16 -34.73
CA ASP A 104 28.15 -19.35 -33.97
C ASP A 104 29.47 -19.17 -33.20
N GLU A 105 29.50 -19.53 -31.92
CA GLU A 105 30.73 -19.84 -31.18
C GLU A 105 30.83 -21.36 -30.91
N GLU A 106 31.96 -21.93 -31.33
CA GLU A 106 32.31 -23.36 -31.24
C GLU A 106 32.48 -23.86 -29.80
N ILE A 107 31.85 -24.99 -29.50
CA ILE A 107 32.06 -25.77 -28.27
C ILE A 107 33.10 -26.87 -28.57
N PRO A 108 34.24 -26.96 -27.84
CA PRO A 108 35.17 -28.07 -27.99
C PRO A 108 34.76 -29.30 -27.14
N PRO A 109 35.21 -30.52 -27.50
CA PRO A 109 34.60 -31.77 -27.07
C PRO A 109 35.04 -32.26 -25.68
N VAL A 110 34.15 -33.05 -25.07
CA VAL A 110 34.29 -33.74 -23.79
C VAL A 110 35.18 -34.99 -23.94
N GLU A 111 36.26 -35.07 -23.15
CA GLU A 111 36.98 -36.32 -22.89
C GLU A 111 36.62 -36.87 -21.50
N THR A 112 36.30 -38.16 -21.46
CA THR A 112 36.06 -38.94 -20.24
C THR A 112 37.32 -39.72 -19.88
N VAL A 113 37.89 -39.51 -18.68
CA VAL A 113 38.84 -40.46 -18.07
C VAL A 113 38.57 -40.59 -16.58
N THR A 114 38.49 -41.84 -16.14
CA THR A 114 38.20 -42.38 -14.81
C THR A 114 39.32 -42.18 -13.77
N SER A 115 38.89 -41.82 -12.56
CA SER A 115 39.36 -42.20 -11.20
C SER A 115 40.86 -42.17 -10.82
N ALA A 116 41.16 -41.38 -9.78
CA ALA A 116 42.08 -41.77 -8.70
C ALA A 116 41.62 -41.18 -7.36
N ALA A 117 41.64 -42.01 -6.32
CA ALA A 117 41.18 -41.73 -4.97
C ALA A 117 42.24 -40.99 -4.14
N THR A 118 41.83 -40.00 -3.36
CA THR A 118 42.66 -39.47 -2.26
C THR A 118 41.79 -38.96 -1.10
N THR A 119 41.82 -39.75 -0.02
CA THR A 119 41.64 -39.39 1.41
C THR A 119 40.75 -38.21 1.79
N LYS A 120 39.55 -38.56 2.30
CA LYS A 120 38.68 -37.69 3.10
C LYS A 120 39.41 -37.19 4.36
N LYS A 121 39.48 -35.86 4.52
CA LYS A 121 39.52 -35.23 5.85
C LYS A 121 38.10 -34.81 6.19
N ASP A 122 37.54 -35.42 7.22
CA ASP A 122 36.31 -34.96 7.85
C ASP A 122 36.51 -33.53 8.35
N VAL A 123 35.80 -32.59 7.72
CA VAL A 123 35.49 -31.30 8.33
C VAL A 123 34.04 -31.39 8.76
N THR A 124 33.84 -31.67 10.03
CA THR A 124 32.54 -31.57 10.70
C THR A 124 32.11 -30.11 10.68
N VAL A 125 31.36 -29.71 9.65
CA VAL A 125 30.59 -28.47 9.70
C VAL A 125 29.36 -28.76 10.53
N THR A 126 29.44 -28.48 11.83
CA THR A 126 28.26 -28.31 12.68
C THR A 126 27.48 -27.11 12.16
N SER A 127 26.52 -27.35 11.28
CA SER A 127 25.44 -26.41 11.02
C SER A 127 24.63 -26.29 12.31
N LYS A 128 24.78 -25.18 13.02
CA LYS A 128 23.83 -24.79 14.06
C LYS A 128 22.48 -24.61 13.38
N LYS A 129 21.59 -25.56 13.62
CA LYS A 129 20.17 -25.42 13.35
C LYS A 129 19.68 -24.20 14.14
N ASN A 130 19.26 -23.16 13.43
CA ASN A 130 18.55 -22.04 14.05
C ASN A 130 17.14 -22.55 14.40
N ASP A 131 16.91 -22.86 15.67
CA ASP A 131 15.63 -23.38 16.17
C ASP A 131 14.54 -22.30 16.32
N ASN A 132 14.76 -21.08 15.83
CA ASN A 132 13.77 -20.00 15.84
C ASN A 132 12.95 -19.98 14.53
N VAL A 133 12.31 -21.09 14.18
CA VAL A 133 11.21 -21.04 13.21
C VAL A 133 9.96 -20.65 14.01
N PRO A 134 9.30 -19.52 13.70
CA PRO A 134 8.05 -19.16 14.36
C PRO A 134 7.06 -20.32 14.27
N ALA A 135 6.34 -20.58 15.34
CA ALA A 135 5.43 -21.71 15.41
C ALA A 135 4.44 -21.65 14.25
N ALA A 136 4.26 -22.74 13.50
CA ALA A 136 3.27 -22.81 12.42
C ALA A 136 1.90 -22.31 12.94
N THR A 137 1.09 -21.73 12.05
CA THR A 137 -0.24 -21.14 12.32
C THR A 137 -1.07 -21.93 13.31
N ASP A 138 -1.08 -23.26 13.17
CA ASP A 138 -1.82 -24.20 14.02
C ASP A 138 -1.49 -24.14 15.53
N ASN A 139 -0.38 -23.51 15.92
CA ASN A 139 0.05 -23.40 17.32
C ASN A 139 -0.25 -22.04 17.97
N LEU A 140 -0.74 -21.05 17.21
CA LEU A 140 -1.13 -19.76 17.78
C LEU A 140 -2.45 -19.92 18.56
N PRO A 141 -2.59 -19.30 19.75
CA PRO A 141 -3.83 -19.40 20.52
C PRO A 141 -5.01 -18.77 19.76
N VAL A 142 -6.21 -19.29 20.02
CA VAL A 142 -7.45 -18.61 19.62
C VAL A 142 -7.69 -17.47 20.60
N ASN A 143 -7.84 -16.24 20.07
CA ASN A 143 -8.17 -15.08 20.89
C ASN A 143 -9.65 -15.13 21.28
N SER A 144 -9.95 -14.99 22.58
CA SER A 144 -11.32 -14.94 23.10
C SER A 144 -11.99 -13.56 22.96
N TYR A 145 -11.25 -12.55 22.54
CA TYR A 145 -11.78 -11.21 22.28
C TYR A 145 -12.90 -11.24 21.23
N THR A 146 -14.00 -10.56 21.54
CA THR A 146 -15.11 -10.36 20.60
C THR A 146 -14.94 -9.02 19.92
N ALA A 147 -14.76 -9.04 18.60
CA ALA A 147 -14.54 -7.85 17.81
C ALA A 147 -15.69 -6.84 17.90
N LEU A 148 -15.33 -5.58 18.14
CA LEU A 148 -16.16 -4.40 18.03
C LEU A 148 -16.34 -4.04 16.55
N ASN A 149 -17.31 -4.64 15.88
CA ASN A 149 -17.66 -4.32 14.49
C ASN A 149 -19.05 -3.69 14.39
N TYR A 150 -19.19 -2.71 13.50
CA TYR A 150 -20.44 -1.97 13.27
C TYR A 150 -21.13 -2.47 12.00
N ASN A 151 -22.47 -2.51 12.01
CA ASN A 151 -23.26 -2.84 10.81
C ASN A 151 -23.08 -1.81 9.70
N GLU A 152 -22.91 -0.53 10.08
CA GLU A 152 -22.60 0.56 9.16
C GLU A 152 -21.23 1.15 9.52
N VAL A 153 -20.25 0.87 8.67
CA VAL A 153 -18.89 1.37 8.80
C VAL A 153 -18.84 2.84 8.38
N LYS A 154 -18.32 3.66 9.28
CA LYS A 154 -17.95 5.05 9.05
C LYS A 154 -16.45 5.11 9.24
N GLY A 155 -15.75 4.74 8.18
CA GLY A 155 -14.34 4.38 8.19
C GLY A 155 -13.42 5.53 7.81
N VAL A 156 -12.18 5.47 8.28
CA VAL A 156 -11.06 6.27 7.76
C VAL A 156 -9.80 5.42 7.67
N TRP A 157 -9.04 5.56 6.58
CA TRP A 157 -7.69 4.99 6.52
C TRP A 157 -6.68 5.93 7.18
N ILE A 158 -5.78 5.33 7.97
CA ILE A 158 -4.61 5.98 8.56
C ILE A 158 -3.38 5.24 8.02
N TRP A 159 -2.71 5.80 7.02
CA TRP A 159 -1.58 5.15 6.36
C TRP A 159 -0.28 5.37 7.14
N TYR A 160 0.72 4.51 6.92
CA TYR A 160 1.95 4.48 7.72
C TYR A 160 2.69 5.83 7.76
N SER A 161 2.58 6.64 6.69
CA SER A 161 3.23 7.95 6.64
C SER A 161 2.57 8.96 7.58
N GLU A 162 1.27 8.85 7.82
CA GLU A 162 0.54 9.67 8.80
C GLU A 162 0.90 9.31 10.24
N LEU A 163 1.37 8.08 10.48
CA LEU A 163 1.85 7.68 11.80
C LEU A 163 3.24 8.26 12.11
N TYR A 164 4.05 8.56 11.09
CA TYR A 164 5.45 9.01 11.27
C TYR A 164 5.62 10.15 12.30
N PRO A 165 4.82 11.24 12.28
CA PRO A 165 4.98 12.34 13.23
C PRO A 165 4.69 11.97 14.69
N ILE A 166 3.86 10.95 14.92
CA ILE A 166 3.42 10.51 16.26
C ILE A 166 4.05 9.19 16.72
N LEU A 167 4.78 8.50 15.84
CA LEU A 167 5.38 7.19 16.09
C LEU A 167 6.91 7.22 16.10
N THR A 168 7.54 7.76 15.05
CA THR A 168 8.98 7.61 14.84
C THR A 168 9.79 8.27 15.95
N GLY A 169 10.53 7.47 16.72
CA GLY A 169 11.36 7.96 17.81
C GLY A 169 10.56 8.56 18.98
N LYS A 170 9.26 8.27 19.08
CA LYS A 170 8.38 8.72 20.16
C LYS A 170 8.35 7.70 21.29
N SER A 171 8.19 8.18 22.53
CA SER A 171 7.87 7.31 23.67
C SER A 171 6.44 6.78 23.58
N GLU A 172 6.14 5.70 24.31
CA GLU A 172 4.77 5.16 24.41
C GLU A 172 3.74 6.24 24.78
N SER A 173 4.06 7.10 25.75
CA SER A 173 3.18 8.20 26.18
C SER A 173 2.95 9.27 25.10
N GLN A 174 3.95 9.53 24.26
CA GLN A 174 3.84 10.47 23.14
C GLN A 174 2.98 9.88 22.03
N LEU A 175 3.19 8.60 21.69
CA LEU A 175 2.31 7.90 20.74
C LEU A 175 0.88 7.90 21.25
N ARG A 176 0.66 7.51 22.53
CA ARG A 176 -0.66 7.48 23.16
C ARG A 176 -1.39 8.81 23.05
N SER A 177 -0.70 9.91 23.34
CA SER A 177 -1.26 11.25 23.19
C SER A 177 -1.58 11.58 21.72
N GLY A 178 -0.66 11.29 20.79
CA GLY A 178 -0.83 11.63 19.38
C GLY A 178 -1.94 10.82 18.70
N ILE A 179 -1.97 9.50 18.92
CA ILE A 179 -3.04 8.65 18.37
C ILE A 179 -4.38 8.92 19.06
N GLY A 180 -4.37 9.27 20.35
CA GLY A 180 -5.57 9.73 21.06
C GLY A 180 -6.19 10.97 20.40
N GLU A 181 -5.37 11.94 19.99
CA GLU A 181 -5.84 13.11 19.22
C GLU A 181 -6.42 12.71 17.87
N TYR A 182 -5.80 11.75 17.16
CA TYR A 182 -6.33 11.25 15.89
C TYR A 182 -7.72 10.63 16.07
N TYR A 183 -7.91 9.86 17.13
CA TYR A 183 -9.21 9.24 17.42
C TYR A 183 -10.25 10.22 17.95
N ASP A 184 -9.87 11.23 18.72
CA ASP A 184 -10.76 12.30 19.13
C ASP A 184 -11.27 13.09 17.90
N ASN A 185 -10.39 13.34 16.92
CA ASN A 185 -10.75 13.91 15.63
C ASN A 185 -11.72 13.01 14.86
N CYS A 186 -11.46 11.70 14.79
CA CYS A 186 -12.35 10.72 14.18
C CYS A 186 -13.76 10.75 14.81
N LEU A 187 -13.84 10.67 16.14
CA LEU A 187 -15.12 10.77 16.87
C LEU A 187 -15.85 12.08 16.56
N SER A 188 -15.12 13.20 16.50
CA SER A 188 -15.71 14.51 16.21
C SER A 188 -16.41 14.56 14.84
N LEU A 189 -15.99 13.71 13.90
CA LEU A 189 -16.55 13.58 12.56
C LEU A 189 -17.66 12.51 12.46
N GLY A 190 -17.80 11.65 13.48
CA GLY A 190 -18.72 10.51 13.47
C GLY A 190 -18.09 9.20 12.96
N ILE A 191 -16.76 9.15 12.82
CA ILE A 191 -16.04 7.93 12.44
C ILE A 191 -16.10 6.93 13.59
N ASN A 192 -16.43 5.68 13.25
CA ASN A 192 -16.54 4.56 14.20
C ASN A 192 -15.53 3.43 13.93
N THR A 193 -14.79 3.51 12.81
CA THR A 193 -13.85 2.46 12.38
C THR A 193 -12.58 3.09 11.81
N VAL A 194 -11.41 2.63 12.23
CA VAL A 194 -10.11 3.06 11.70
C VAL A 194 -9.39 1.90 11.05
N TYR A 195 -8.82 2.14 9.87
CA TYR A 195 -7.99 1.18 9.14
C TYR A 195 -6.54 1.64 9.19
N VAL A 196 -5.76 1.09 10.12
CA VAL A 196 -4.43 1.60 10.44
C VAL A 196 -3.36 0.70 9.82
N HIS A 197 -2.45 1.29 9.04
CA HIS A 197 -1.44 0.54 8.29
C HIS A 197 -0.32 0.04 9.21
N VAL A 198 -0.42 -1.20 9.66
CA VAL A 198 0.49 -1.81 10.65
C VAL A 198 1.60 -2.67 10.04
N ARG A 199 1.46 -3.05 8.75
CA ARG A 199 2.49 -3.75 7.97
C ARG A 199 2.60 -3.16 6.56
N PRO A 200 3.40 -2.10 6.38
CA PRO A 200 3.53 -1.42 5.08
C PRO A 200 4.58 -2.01 4.12
N PHE A 201 5.69 -2.57 4.61
CA PHE A 201 6.84 -2.99 3.79
C PHE A 201 7.48 -4.28 4.30
N GLY A 202 6.77 -5.41 4.25
CA GLY A 202 7.31 -6.69 4.76
C GLY A 202 7.84 -6.61 6.20
N ASP A 203 7.33 -5.67 6.99
CA ASP A 203 7.78 -5.28 8.32
C ASP A 203 6.57 -5.11 9.27
N ALA A 204 6.77 -4.79 10.53
CA ALA A 204 5.70 -4.72 11.52
C ALA A 204 5.83 -3.48 12.42
N ILE A 205 4.72 -2.74 12.56
CA ILE A 205 4.54 -1.69 13.58
C ILE A 205 4.00 -2.33 14.89
N TYR A 206 4.45 -3.55 15.17
CA TYR A 206 4.09 -4.38 16.32
C TYR A 206 5.15 -5.44 16.54
N LYS A 207 5.12 -6.08 17.71
CA LYS A 207 6.07 -7.15 18.02
C LYS A 207 5.69 -8.43 17.28
N SER A 208 6.37 -8.69 16.16
CA SER A 208 6.13 -9.86 15.32
C SER A 208 7.22 -10.92 15.47
N ASP A 209 6.83 -12.19 15.45
CA ASP A 209 7.76 -13.33 15.32
C ASP A 209 8.13 -13.58 13.84
N TYR A 210 7.36 -13.03 12.90
CA TYR A 210 7.49 -13.30 11.46
C TYR A 210 8.15 -12.18 10.68
N PHE A 211 7.97 -10.93 11.11
CA PHE A 211 8.39 -9.73 10.40
C PHE A 211 9.31 -8.86 11.27
N PRO A 212 10.34 -8.22 10.69
CA PRO A 212 11.15 -7.26 11.43
C PRO A 212 10.34 -6.05 11.86
N TRP A 213 10.78 -5.40 12.95
CA TRP A 213 10.26 -4.07 13.31
C TRP A 213 10.36 -3.10 12.14
N SER A 214 9.30 -2.34 11.92
CA SER A 214 9.25 -1.35 10.87
C SER A 214 10.21 -0.20 11.15
N LYS A 215 10.88 0.30 10.10
CA LYS A 215 11.68 1.52 10.20
C LYS A 215 10.84 2.73 10.61
N TYR A 216 9.52 2.69 10.41
CA TYR A 216 8.61 3.75 10.85
C TYR A 216 8.45 3.81 12.38
N CYS A 217 8.91 2.80 13.13
CA CYS A 217 8.96 2.86 14.59
C CYS A 217 10.14 3.69 15.10
N THR A 218 11.33 3.54 14.49
CA THR A 218 12.58 4.05 15.09
C THR A 218 13.53 4.77 14.13
N GLY A 219 13.22 4.79 12.83
CA GLY A 219 14.10 5.19 11.74
C GLY A 219 14.96 4.05 11.18
N TYR A 220 14.98 2.87 11.82
CA TYR A 220 15.84 1.75 11.44
C TYR A 220 15.04 0.44 11.40
N ILE A 221 15.21 -0.34 10.33
CA ILE A 221 14.55 -1.64 10.21
C ILE A 221 15.05 -2.62 11.28
N GLY A 222 14.15 -3.45 11.81
CA GLY A 222 14.47 -4.46 12.83
C GLY A 222 14.74 -3.92 14.24
N LYS A 223 14.79 -2.59 14.44
CA LYS A 223 15.07 -1.99 15.74
C LYS A 223 13.79 -1.82 16.56
N ASP A 224 13.78 -2.46 17.74
CA ASP A 224 12.71 -2.40 18.73
C ASP A 224 12.54 -0.96 19.30
N PRO A 225 11.32 -0.37 19.25
CA PRO A 225 11.05 0.96 19.82
C PRO A 225 10.99 1.00 21.36
N GLY A 226 11.03 -0.16 22.04
CA GLY A 226 11.00 -0.30 23.49
C GLY A 226 9.60 -0.39 24.10
N TYR A 227 8.56 -0.43 23.27
CA TYR A 227 7.15 -0.63 23.64
C TYR A 227 6.40 -1.24 22.45
N ASP A 228 5.14 -1.64 22.62
CA ASP A 228 4.31 -2.18 21.52
C ASP A 228 3.36 -1.10 20.96
N PRO A 229 3.63 -0.54 19.76
CA PRO A 229 2.83 0.54 19.21
C PRO A 229 1.40 0.11 18.87
N LEU A 230 1.23 -1.09 18.31
CA LEU A 230 -0.08 -1.60 17.93
C LEU A 230 -0.99 -1.74 19.14
N LYS A 231 -0.45 -2.25 20.26
CA LYS A 231 -1.21 -2.32 21.51
C LYS A 231 -1.71 -0.93 21.94
N VAL A 232 -0.86 0.10 21.90
CA VAL A 232 -1.27 1.47 22.26
C VAL A 232 -2.38 1.97 21.34
N MET A 233 -2.25 1.77 20.02
CA MET A 233 -3.24 2.23 19.05
C MET A 233 -4.59 1.51 19.23
N ILE A 234 -4.60 0.21 19.49
CA ILE A 234 -5.84 -0.55 19.77
C ILE A 234 -6.48 -0.07 21.08
N ASP A 235 -5.71 0.01 22.17
CA ASP A 235 -6.22 0.41 23.48
C ASP A 235 -6.89 1.80 23.41
N GLU A 236 -6.29 2.76 22.70
CA GLU A 236 -6.85 4.12 22.54
C GLU A 236 -8.09 4.16 21.63
N ALA A 237 -8.18 3.29 20.61
CA ALA A 237 -9.35 3.17 19.75
C ALA A 237 -10.53 2.57 20.54
N HIS A 238 -10.30 1.45 21.22
CA HIS A 238 -11.34 0.76 21.99
C HIS A 238 -11.84 1.56 23.18
N ALA A 239 -10.96 2.33 23.86
CA ALA A 239 -11.37 3.24 24.92
C ALA A 239 -12.37 4.32 24.44
N ARG A 240 -12.43 4.56 23.12
CA ARG A 240 -13.33 5.50 22.45
C ARG A 240 -14.50 4.83 21.75
N GLY A 241 -14.60 3.49 21.80
CA GLY A 241 -15.59 2.75 21.04
C GLY A 241 -15.36 2.89 19.53
N ILE A 242 -14.11 2.82 19.08
CA ILE A 242 -13.74 2.79 17.66
C ILE A 242 -13.27 1.37 17.33
N SER A 243 -13.80 0.80 16.26
CA SER A 243 -13.34 -0.46 15.67
C SER A 243 -11.95 -0.27 15.04
N PHE A 244 -11.00 -1.13 15.36
CA PHE A 244 -9.62 -1.10 14.88
C PHE A 244 -9.38 -2.23 13.87
N GLN A 245 -9.20 -1.87 12.60
CA GLN A 245 -8.88 -2.78 11.52
C GLN A 245 -7.38 -2.69 11.21
N ALA A 246 -6.66 -3.79 11.39
CA ALA A 246 -5.23 -3.87 11.10
C ALA A 246 -5.00 -3.93 9.59
N TRP A 247 -4.57 -2.82 8.99
CA TRP A 247 -4.25 -2.75 7.56
C TRP A 247 -2.84 -3.26 7.29
N VAL A 248 -2.78 -4.20 6.35
CA VAL A 248 -1.60 -4.96 5.97
C VAL A 248 -1.42 -4.90 4.46
N ASN A 249 -0.23 -4.55 3.99
CA ASN A 249 0.19 -4.87 2.63
C ASN A 249 0.66 -6.35 2.58
N PRO A 250 0.09 -7.19 1.71
CA PRO A 250 0.41 -8.61 1.68
C PRO A 250 1.71 -8.91 0.93
N LEU A 251 1.97 -8.25 -0.21
CA LEU A 251 3.04 -8.64 -1.13
C LEU A 251 4.18 -7.64 -1.22
N ARG A 252 3.93 -6.35 -1.00
CA ARG A 252 5.01 -5.36 -0.96
C ARG A 252 5.92 -5.65 0.22
N CYS A 253 7.21 -5.71 -0.07
CA CYS A 253 8.27 -5.87 0.91
C CYS A 253 9.10 -4.58 0.97
N TYR A 254 10.40 -4.70 1.19
CA TYR A 254 11.28 -3.57 1.48
C TYR A 254 11.56 -2.67 0.27
N TYR A 255 11.90 -1.41 0.53
CA TYR A 255 12.66 -0.64 -0.45
C TYR A 255 14.01 -1.32 -0.71
N GLU A 256 14.56 -1.10 -1.91
CA GLU A 256 15.86 -1.68 -2.28
C GLU A 256 16.99 -1.36 -1.29
N ASP A 257 16.99 -0.15 -0.73
CA ASP A 257 18.01 0.32 0.21
C ASP A 257 17.84 -0.24 1.63
N ASP A 258 16.62 -0.63 2.03
CA ASP A 258 16.37 -1.21 3.35
C ASP A 258 16.67 -2.72 3.36
N ALA A 259 16.57 -3.39 2.21
CA ALA A 259 16.66 -4.85 2.10
C ALA A 259 17.97 -5.46 2.66
N PRO A 260 19.16 -4.85 2.47
CA PRO A 260 20.40 -5.34 3.07
C PRO A 260 20.40 -5.37 4.61
N ASP A 261 19.61 -4.52 5.26
CA ASP A 261 19.57 -4.39 6.72
C ASP A 261 18.57 -5.36 7.38
N VAL A 262 17.85 -6.14 6.58
CA VAL A 262 16.87 -7.12 7.06
C VAL A 262 17.59 -8.36 7.58
N SER A 263 17.46 -8.64 8.87
CA SER A 263 18.10 -9.80 9.48
C SER A 263 17.64 -11.14 8.89
N THR A 264 18.59 -12.04 8.66
CA THR A 264 18.35 -13.44 8.25
C THR A 264 17.72 -14.30 9.35
N THR A 265 17.38 -13.73 10.51
CA THR A 265 16.44 -14.37 11.45
C THR A 265 15.03 -14.45 10.89
N TYR A 266 14.66 -13.52 10.00
CA TYR A 266 13.36 -13.51 9.32
C TYR A 266 13.45 -14.18 7.95
N LYS A 267 12.34 -14.78 7.49
CA LYS A 267 12.27 -15.49 6.20
C LYS A 267 12.60 -14.59 5.03
N THR A 268 12.09 -13.36 5.04
CA THR A 268 12.35 -12.36 4.00
C THR A 268 13.83 -11.98 3.91
N GLY A 269 14.53 -11.87 5.04
CA GLY A 269 15.99 -11.68 5.09
C GLY A 269 16.75 -12.89 4.55
N GLN A 270 16.30 -14.12 4.86
CA GLN A 270 16.88 -15.36 4.31
C GLN A 270 16.72 -15.44 2.78
N TRP A 271 15.52 -15.15 2.26
CA TRP A 271 15.25 -15.15 0.82
C TRP A 271 16.02 -14.05 0.09
N TYR A 272 16.14 -12.87 0.71
CA TYR A 272 16.97 -11.81 0.18
C TYR A 272 18.46 -12.20 0.16
N ASP A 273 19.01 -12.79 1.20
CA ASP A 273 20.44 -13.12 1.28
C ASP A 273 20.83 -14.24 0.31
N THR A 274 20.05 -15.32 0.30
CA THR A 274 20.33 -16.50 -0.53
C THR A 274 20.06 -16.28 -2.00
N LYS A 275 19.13 -15.36 -2.33
CA LYS A 275 18.53 -15.24 -3.66
C LYS A 275 17.98 -16.59 -4.18
N ASP A 276 17.68 -17.51 -3.27
CA ASP A 276 17.30 -18.88 -3.58
C ASP A 276 15.80 -18.96 -3.81
N GLY A 277 15.41 -19.23 -5.06
CA GLY A 277 14.02 -19.22 -5.50
C GLY A 277 13.46 -17.80 -5.56
N ASP A 278 12.68 -17.50 -6.58
CA ASP A 278 12.03 -16.20 -6.77
C ASP A 278 10.93 -15.93 -5.72
N TYR A 279 11.12 -16.30 -4.44
CA TYR A 279 10.21 -15.99 -3.32
C TYR A 279 10.13 -14.48 -3.06
N ILE A 280 11.22 -13.76 -3.35
CA ILE A 280 11.29 -12.30 -3.31
C ILE A 280 11.90 -11.78 -4.61
N VAL A 281 11.22 -10.85 -5.26
CA VAL A 281 11.55 -10.39 -6.61
C VAL A 281 11.62 -8.87 -6.61
N LYS A 282 12.67 -8.31 -7.22
CA LYS A 282 12.84 -6.88 -7.35
C LYS A 282 12.02 -6.36 -8.52
N VAL A 283 11.17 -5.36 -8.27
CA VAL A 283 10.44 -4.62 -9.29
C VAL A 283 10.57 -3.14 -8.98
N ASN A 284 11.23 -2.40 -9.88
CA ASN A 284 11.65 -1.02 -9.65
C ASN A 284 12.47 -0.91 -8.34
N SER A 285 12.18 0.07 -7.49
CA SER A 285 12.88 0.31 -6.22
C SER A 285 12.34 -0.49 -5.03
N TYR A 286 11.53 -1.52 -5.27
CA TYR A 286 10.92 -2.35 -4.23
C TYR A 286 11.19 -3.83 -4.44
N TRP A 287 11.30 -4.54 -3.33
CA TRP A 287 11.19 -5.98 -3.29
C TRP A 287 9.74 -6.39 -3.05
N TRP A 288 9.33 -7.47 -3.70
CA TRP A 288 7.98 -8.01 -3.65
C TRP A 288 8.01 -9.49 -3.35
N LEU A 289 7.10 -9.94 -2.51
CA LEU A 289 6.88 -11.36 -2.26
C LEU A 289 6.16 -11.99 -3.45
N ASN A 290 6.58 -13.19 -3.84
CA ASN A 290 5.98 -13.91 -4.96
C ASN A 290 4.93 -14.92 -4.47
N PRO A 291 3.62 -14.67 -4.69
CA PRO A 291 2.56 -15.52 -4.19
C PRO A 291 2.46 -16.88 -4.90
N ALA A 292 3.29 -17.14 -5.92
CA ALA A 292 3.38 -18.45 -6.56
C ALA A 292 3.89 -19.56 -5.62
N TYR A 293 4.59 -19.19 -4.56
CA TYR A 293 5.18 -20.12 -3.61
C TYR A 293 4.36 -20.24 -2.34
N LYS A 294 4.13 -21.48 -1.89
CA LYS A 294 3.37 -21.76 -0.68
C LYS A 294 4.05 -21.21 0.58
N GLU A 295 5.38 -21.18 0.61
CA GLU A 295 6.17 -20.60 1.68
C GLU A 295 5.86 -19.12 1.87
N VAL A 296 5.62 -18.40 0.77
CA VAL A 296 5.24 -16.99 0.77
C VAL A 296 3.80 -16.81 1.25
N THR A 297 2.83 -17.55 0.69
CA THR A 297 1.43 -17.42 1.13
C THR A 297 1.25 -17.84 2.59
N ASN A 298 2.00 -18.85 3.06
CA ASN A 298 2.05 -19.24 4.46
C ASN A 298 2.61 -18.12 5.35
N LEU A 299 3.70 -17.45 4.98
CA LEU A 299 4.26 -16.33 5.75
C LEU A 299 3.22 -15.20 5.90
N ILE A 300 2.51 -14.90 4.82
CA ILE A 300 1.49 -13.85 4.77
C ILE A 300 0.30 -14.21 5.68
N ALA A 301 -0.23 -15.43 5.55
CA ALA A 301 -1.33 -15.94 6.37
C ALA A 301 -0.95 -16.05 7.86
N ASN A 302 0.29 -16.47 8.14
CA ASN A 302 0.81 -16.52 9.51
C ASN A 302 0.88 -15.13 10.16
N GLY A 303 1.24 -14.09 9.40
CA GLY A 303 1.16 -12.71 9.89
C GLY A 303 -0.26 -12.25 10.19
N ALA A 304 -1.24 -12.64 9.36
CA ALA A 304 -2.65 -12.34 9.63
C ALA A 304 -3.16 -13.07 10.88
N ALA A 305 -2.79 -14.35 11.04
CA ALA A 305 -3.08 -15.12 12.26
C ALA A 305 -2.44 -14.49 13.51
N GLU A 306 -1.18 -14.06 13.41
CA GLU A 306 -0.46 -13.41 14.51
C GLU A 306 -1.20 -12.16 15.01
N LEU A 307 -1.67 -11.31 14.09
CA LEU A 307 -2.43 -10.11 14.42
C LEU A 307 -3.68 -10.44 15.25
N VAL A 308 -4.55 -11.33 14.75
CA VAL A 308 -5.83 -11.62 15.44
C VAL A 308 -5.68 -12.52 16.65
N SER A 309 -4.59 -13.29 16.73
CA SER A 309 -4.29 -14.17 17.86
C SER A 309 -3.69 -13.41 19.04
N LYS A 310 -2.77 -12.48 18.78
CA LYS A 310 -2.04 -11.76 19.83
C LYS A 310 -2.66 -10.41 20.21
N TYR A 311 -3.47 -9.83 19.33
CA TYR A 311 -4.03 -8.50 19.52
C TYR A 311 -5.55 -8.53 19.39
N ASP A 312 -6.19 -7.66 20.16
CA ASP A 312 -7.64 -7.43 20.12
C ASP A 312 -7.97 -6.51 18.94
N VAL A 313 -7.59 -6.91 17.73
CA VAL A 313 -8.00 -6.21 16.50
C VAL A 313 -9.41 -6.66 16.11
N ASP A 314 -10.18 -5.75 15.53
CA ASP A 314 -11.56 -6.03 15.10
C ASP A 314 -11.64 -6.66 13.71
N GLY A 315 -10.51 -6.63 13.00
CA GLY A 315 -10.30 -7.33 11.76
C GLY A 315 -8.95 -7.06 11.14
N VAL A 316 -8.68 -7.77 10.04
CA VAL A 316 -7.53 -7.60 9.18
C VAL A 316 -8.01 -7.08 7.84
N HIS A 317 -7.35 -6.03 7.37
CA HIS A 317 -7.65 -5.36 6.12
C HIS A 317 -6.44 -5.40 5.20
N ILE A 318 -6.63 -5.63 3.91
CA ILE A 318 -5.55 -5.47 2.92
C ILE A 318 -5.94 -4.46 1.85
N ASP A 319 -4.94 -3.82 1.24
CA ASP A 319 -5.10 -2.88 0.13
C ASP A 319 -4.92 -3.55 -1.24
N ASP A 320 -4.77 -2.75 -2.29
CA ASP A 320 -4.82 -3.14 -3.69
C ASP A 320 -3.46 -3.57 -4.28
N TYR A 321 -2.46 -3.81 -3.42
CA TYR A 321 -1.13 -4.24 -3.88
C TYR A 321 -1.04 -5.76 -4.00
N PHE A 322 -1.33 -6.24 -5.21
CA PHE A 322 -1.14 -7.63 -5.60
C PHE A 322 0.15 -7.79 -6.43
N TYR A 323 0.07 -8.35 -7.65
CA TYR A 323 1.23 -8.41 -8.53
C TYR A 323 1.63 -7.00 -8.97
N PRO A 324 2.93 -6.65 -8.91
CA PRO A 324 3.42 -5.31 -9.22
C PRO A 324 3.74 -5.08 -10.70
N THR A 325 3.61 -6.12 -11.53
CA THR A 325 3.96 -6.11 -12.95
C THR A 325 3.26 -7.25 -13.69
N THR A 326 2.99 -7.03 -14.98
CA THR A 326 2.51 -8.07 -15.91
C THR A 326 3.64 -8.87 -16.54
N GLU A 327 4.89 -8.43 -16.40
CA GLU A 327 6.04 -9.05 -17.05
C GLU A 327 6.29 -10.48 -16.55
N ALA A 328 6.57 -11.40 -17.49
CA ALA A 328 6.68 -12.83 -17.20
C ALA A 328 7.87 -13.19 -16.29
N TYR A 329 8.91 -12.34 -16.20
CA TYR A 329 10.09 -12.62 -15.38
C TYR A 329 9.74 -12.80 -13.90
N PHE A 330 8.68 -12.15 -13.40
CA PHE A 330 8.35 -12.10 -11.98
C PHE A 330 8.19 -13.48 -11.34
N ASP A 331 7.60 -14.43 -12.07
CA ASP A 331 7.29 -15.77 -11.57
C ASP A 331 7.57 -16.85 -12.62
N SER A 332 8.47 -16.56 -13.57
CA SER A 332 8.80 -17.45 -14.68
C SER A 332 9.20 -18.87 -14.23
N ILE A 333 10.03 -18.98 -13.18
CA ILE A 333 10.46 -20.28 -12.64
C ILE A 333 9.26 -21.08 -12.12
N ALA A 334 8.41 -20.45 -11.30
CA ALA A 334 7.25 -21.11 -10.71
C ALA A 334 6.19 -21.45 -11.77
N PHE A 335 5.98 -20.58 -12.76
CA PHE A 335 5.05 -20.81 -13.86
C PHE A 335 5.51 -21.98 -14.74
N ASN A 336 6.79 -22.03 -15.13
CA ASN A 336 7.36 -23.11 -15.94
C ASN A 336 7.34 -24.47 -15.23
N ALA A 337 7.40 -24.48 -13.90
CA ALA A 337 7.26 -25.70 -13.10
C ALA A 337 5.79 -26.10 -12.85
N SER A 338 4.83 -25.24 -13.21
CA SER A 338 3.40 -25.48 -13.01
C SER A 338 2.76 -26.25 -14.16
N SER A 339 1.51 -26.66 -13.98
CA SER A 339 0.68 -27.26 -15.04
C SER A 339 -0.20 -26.25 -15.78
N TYR A 340 -0.07 -24.95 -15.49
CA TYR A 340 -0.91 -23.93 -16.11
C TYR A 340 -0.45 -23.64 -17.52
N SER A 341 -1.40 -23.52 -18.45
CA SER A 341 -1.14 -23.07 -19.82
C SER A 341 -1.25 -21.55 -19.99
N SER A 342 -1.81 -20.85 -19.00
CA SER A 342 -2.03 -19.40 -19.02
C SER A 342 -1.39 -18.76 -17.79
N LEU A 343 -0.48 -17.81 -18.03
CA LEU A 343 0.16 -17.06 -16.96
C LEU A 343 -0.85 -16.23 -16.17
N SER A 344 -1.82 -15.62 -16.84
CA SER A 344 -2.86 -14.84 -16.15
C SER A 344 -3.68 -15.70 -15.20
N GLN A 345 -4.09 -16.90 -15.63
CA GLN A 345 -4.85 -17.82 -14.76
C GLN A 345 -3.99 -18.29 -13.59
N PHE A 346 -2.72 -18.63 -13.84
CA PHE A 346 -1.78 -18.98 -12.78
C PHE A 346 -1.69 -17.90 -11.70
N ARG A 347 -1.55 -16.63 -12.11
CA ARG A 347 -1.46 -15.49 -11.19
C ARG A 347 -2.78 -15.23 -10.43
N LEU A 348 -3.92 -15.28 -11.11
CA LEU A 348 -5.25 -15.17 -10.49
C LEU A 348 -5.47 -16.24 -9.41
N ASP A 349 -5.06 -17.47 -9.67
CA ASP A 349 -5.19 -18.58 -8.70
C ASP A 349 -4.18 -18.48 -7.55
N ASN A 350 -3.00 -17.90 -7.77
CA ASN A 350 -2.04 -17.60 -6.70
C ASN A 350 -2.58 -16.53 -5.73
N CYS A 351 -3.08 -15.41 -6.26
CA CYS A 351 -3.71 -14.37 -5.45
C CYS A 351 -4.95 -14.90 -4.73
N SER A 352 -5.80 -15.66 -5.40
CA SER A 352 -6.98 -16.26 -4.77
C SER A 352 -6.61 -17.22 -3.63
N ARG A 353 -5.58 -18.05 -3.80
CA ARG A 353 -5.08 -18.90 -2.69
C ARG A 353 -4.61 -18.07 -1.50
N MET A 354 -3.83 -17.02 -1.76
CA MET A 354 -3.33 -16.13 -0.70
C MET A 354 -4.50 -15.51 0.09
N ILE A 355 -5.51 -14.99 -0.59
CA ILE A 355 -6.70 -14.40 0.05
C ILE A 355 -7.45 -15.46 0.89
N ALA A 356 -7.67 -16.65 0.34
CA ALA A 356 -8.34 -17.73 1.07
C ALA A 356 -7.55 -18.20 2.30
N ASP A 357 -6.22 -18.31 2.18
CA ASP A 357 -5.33 -18.68 3.28
C ASP A 357 -5.35 -17.62 4.39
N MET A 358 -5.33 -16.32 4.03
CA MET A 358 -5.47 -15.22 4.99
C MET A 358 -6.84 -15.23 5.68
N TYR A 359 -7.94 -15.36 4.93
CA TYR A 359 -9.28 -15.45 5.48
C TYR A 359 -9.39 -16.60 6.49
N LYS A 360 -8.95 -17.80 6.09
CA LYS A 360 -8.95 -18.98 6.94
C LYS A 360 -8.11 -18.75 8.21
N ALA A 361 -6.93 -18.15 8.09
CA ALA A 361 -6.06 -17.83 9.22
C ALA A 361 -6.76 -16.88 10.20
N VAL A 362 -7.37 -15.80 9.72
CA VAL A 362 -8.13 -14.86 10.54
C VAL A 362 -9.25 -15.58 11.28
N LYS A 363 -10.12 -16.32 10.56
CA LYS A 363 -11.27 -16.99 11.16
C LYS A 363 -10.92 -18.11 12.14
N SER A 364 -9.77 -18.75 11.95
CA SER A 364 -9.31 -19.83 12.83
C SER A 364 -8.81 -19.31 14.18
N HIS A 365 -8.31 -18.07 14.24
CA HIS A 365 -7.72 -17.49 15.45
C HIS A 365 -8.60 -16.42 16.11
N ASN A 366 -9.51 -15.79 15.37
CA ASN A 366 -10.62 -15.03 15.92
C ASN A 366 -11.82 -15.07 14.94
N PRO A 367 -12.85 -15.90 15.19
CA PRO A 367 -13.99 -16.02 14.28
C PRO A 367 -14.88 -14.77 14.23
N THR A 368 -14.75 -13.85 15.20
CA THR A 368 -15.51 -12.59 15.24
C THR A 368 -14.81 -11.43 14.51
N ALA A 369 -13.49 -11.52 14.33
CA ALA A 369 -12.71 -10.53 13.59
C ALA A 369 -13.03 -10.60 12.09
N LEU A 370 -13.18 -9.45 11.43
CA LEU A 370 -13.44 -9.38 9.99
C LEU A 370 -12.16 -9.54 9.18
N PHE A 371 -12.29 -10.02 7.94
CA PHE A 371 -11.28 -9.95 6.91
C PHE A 371 -11.86 -9.31 5.66
N GLY A 372 -11.19 -8.28 5.14
CA GLY A 372 -11.66 -7.62 3.92
C GLY A 372 -10.55 -7.02 3.07
N VAL A 373 -10.90 -6.78 1.81
CA VAL A 373 -9.99 -6.37 0.76
C VAL A 373 -10.42 -5.02 0.19
N SER A 374 -9.50 -4.04 0.19
CA SER A 374 -9.62 -2.78 -0.52
C SER A 374 -8.94 -2.88 -1.88
N ALA A 375 -9.69 -3.39 -2.86
CA ALA A 375 -9.25 -3.49 -4.25
C ALA A 375 -9.39 -2.14 -4.98
N GLN A 376 -8.82 -2.02 -6.18
CA GLN A 376 -9.07 -0.83 -7.00
C GLN A 376 -10.54 -0.75 -7.41
N GLY A 377 -11.07 0.47 -7.62
CA GLY A 377 -12.43 0.62 -8.15
C GLY A 377 -12.62 -0.01 -9.53
N ASN A 378 -11.59 0.01 -10.38
CA ASN A 378 -11.63 -0.57 -11.72
C ASN A 378 -11.46 -2.11 -11.69
N VAL A 379 -12.58 -2.84 -11.84
CA VAL A 379 -12.61 -4.32 -11.83
C VAL A 379 -11.71 -4.93 -12.91
N THR A 380 -11.71 -4.38 -14.13
CA THR A 380 -10.85 -4.88 -15.22
C THR A 380 -9.37 -4.72 -14.91
N ASN A 381 -8.98 -3.62 -14.24
CA ASN A 381 -7.59 -3.40 -13.87
C ASN A 381 -7.13 -4.40 -12.79
N ASN A 382 -8.00 -4.69 -11.82
CA ASN A 382 -7.74 -5.71 -10.81
C ASN A 382 -7.43 -7.06 -11.49
N GLU A 383 -8.25 -7.51 -12.44
CA GLU A 383 -8.04 -8.80 -13.11
C GLU A 383 -6.79 -8.79 -14.01
N THR A 384 -6.62 -7.76 -14.83
CA THR A 384 -5.65 -7.79 -15.94
C THR A 384 -4.26 -7.26 -15.59
N GLN A 385 -4.14 -6.37 -14.60
CA GLN A 385 -2.86 -5.76 -14.20
C GLN A 385 -2.37 -6.29 -12.85
N LEU A 386 -3.30 -6.50 -11.91
CA LEU A 386 -2.99 -6.91 -10.54
C LEU A 386 -3.18 -8.42 -10.31
N TYR A 387 -3.88 -9.11 -11.22
CA TYR A 387 -4.30 -10.50 -11.10
C TYR A 387 -5.10 -10.76 -9.81
N ALA A 388 -5.92 -9.80 -9.43
CA ALA A 388 -6.85 -9.86 -8.33
C ALA A 388 -8.25 -10.24 -8.83
N ASP A 389 -8.68 -11.47 -8.51
CA ASP A 389 -9.99 -12.02 -8.90
C ASP A 389 -11.10 -11.53 -7.97
N VAL A 390 -11.37 -10.23 -8.03
CA VAL A 390 -12.31 -9.57 -7.13
C VAL A 390 -13.75 -10.03 -7.33
N GLU A 391 -14.10 -10.52 -8.52
CA GLU A 391 -15.42 -11.08 -8.79
C GLU A 391 -15.60 -12.41 -8.05
N LYS A 392 -14.60 -13.30 -8.13
CA LYS A 392 -14.60 -14.56 -7.36
C LYS A 392 -14.67 -14.30 -5.86
N TRP A 393 -13.81 -13.43 -5.34
CA TRP A 393 -13.75 -13.16 -3.89
C TRP A 393 -15.04 -12.52 -3.38
N SER A 394 -15.71 -11.72 -4.20
CA SER A 394 -17.01 -11.11 -3.85
C SER A 394 -18.13 -12.15 -3.81
N LYS A 395 -18.13 -13.14 -4.71
CA LYS A 395 -19.23 -14.09 -4.86
C LYS A 395 -19.10 -15.32 -3.97
N GLU A 396 -17.89 -15.85 -3.86
CA GLU A 396 -17.63 -17.12 -3.19
C GLU A 396 -17.35 -16.94 -1.70
N ASP A 397 -17.65 -17.97 -0.92
CA ASP A 397 -17.31 -18.01 0.50
C ASP A 397 -15.84 -18.40 0.71
N GLY A 398 -15.28 -18.03 1.85
CA GLY A 398 -13.91 -18.38 2.21
C GLY A 398 -12.85 -17.39 1.75
N TYR A 399 -13.25 -16.23 1.21
CA TYR A 399 -12.33 -15.18 0.73
C TYR A 399 -12.38 -13.90 1.56
N VAL A 400 -13.56 -13.32 1.78
CA VAL A 400 -13.73 -12.05 2.49
C VAL A 400 -15.08 -12.01 3.22
N ASP A 401 -15.17 -11.17 4.25
CA ASP A 401 -16.45 -10.76 4.84
C ASP A 401 -17.00 -9.48 4.19
N TYR A 402 -16.11 -8.63 3.66
CA TYR A 402 -16.48 -7.40 2.96
C TYR A 402 -15.49 -7.02 1.86
N MET A 403 -15.98 -6.28 0.86
CA MET A 403 -15.16 -5.63 -0.15
C MET A 403 -15.21 -4.11 0.04
N ALA A 404 -14.05 -3.47 -0.02
CA ALA A 404 -13.89 -2.02 0.15
C ALA A 404 -13.25 -1.36 -1.07
N PRO A 405 -13.89 -1.40 -2.26
CA PRO A 405 -13.26 -0.90 -3.48
C PRO A 405 -12.91 0.58 -3.38
N GLN A 406 -11.71 0.94 -3.83
CA GLN A 406 -11.21 2.31 -3.91
C GLN A 406 -11.88 3.05 -5.09
N ILE A 407 -13.10 3.54 -4.90
CA ILE A 407 -13.86 4.25 -5.93
C ILE A 407 -13.46 5.73 -5.91
N TYR A 408 -12.21 5.98 -6.30
CA TYR A 408 -11.59 7.32 -6.29
C TYR A 408 -11.95 8.14 -7.53
N TYR A 409 -13.19 8.04 -7.96
CA TYR A 409 -13.70 8.66 -9.18
C TYR A 409 -14.83 9.61 -8.82
N GLY A 410 -14.94 10.71 -9.58
CA GLY A 410 -16.13 11.55 -9.54
C GLY A 410 -17.29 10.96 -10.35
N PHE A 411 -18.45 11.59 -10.32
CA PHE A 411 -19.62 11.16 -11.09
C PHE A 411 -19.43 11.38 -12.60
N ASP A 412 -18.63 12.38 -12.99
CA ASP A 412 -18.39 12.75 -14.38
C ASP A 412 -17.07 12.18 -14.93
N ASN A 413 -16.41 11.28 -14.18
CA ASN A 413 -15.21 10.59 -14.64
C ASN A 413 -15.51 9.82 -15.93
N GLY A 414 -14.78 10.13 -17.01
CA GLY A 414 -15.11 9.64 -18.35
C GLY A 414 -14.94 8.13 -18.58
N GLY A 415 -14.18 7.44 -17.72
CA GLY A 415 -13.96 6.00 -17.84
C GLY A 415 -14.55 5.17 -16.69
N GLN A 416 -14.63 5.75 -15.49
CA GLN A 416 -15.07 5.08 -14.28
C GLN A 416 -16.04 5.97 -13.47
N PRO A 417 -17.22 6.36 -14.01
CA PRO A 417 -18.19 7.15 -13.25
C PRO A 417 -18.55 6.51 -11.91
N PHE A 418 -18.47 7.25 -10.81
CA PHE A 418 -18.70 6.72 -9.45
C PHE A 418 -19.96 5.85 -9.33
N GLU A 419 -21.09 6.34 -9.87
CA GLU A 419 -22.39 5.66 -9.81
C GLU A 419 -22.35 4.28 -10.51
N GLN A 420 -21.68 4.17 -11.66
CA GLN A 420 -21.58 2.91 -12.38
C GLN A 420 -20.66 1.93 -11.67
N VAL A 421 -19.53 2.43 -11.13
CA VAL A 421 -18.57 1.60 -10.41
C VAL A 421 -19.19 1.03 -9.13
N VAL A 422 -19.85 1.85 -8.32
CA VAL A 422 -20.46 1.36 -7.06
C VAL A 422 -21.57 0.35 -7.32
N GLU A 423 -22.37 0.52 -8.39
CA GLU A 423 -23.38 -0.45 -8.82
C GLU A 423 -22.78 -1.76 -9.35
N GLN A 424 -21.67 -1.68 -10.09
CA GLN A 424 -20.94 -2.86 -10.56
C GLN A 424 -20.44 -3.70 -9.38
N TRP A 425 -19.85 -3.06 -8.38
CA TRP A 425 -19.40 -3.72 -7.16
C TRP A 425 -20.55 -4.30 -6.33
N ASP A 426 -21.66 -3.58 -6.18
CA ASP A 426 -22.86 -4.08 -5.50
C ASP A 426 -23.41 -5.36 -6.15
N LYS A 427 -23.42 -5.39 -7.49
CA LYS A 427 -23.90 -6.56 -8.24
C LYS A 427 -23.04 -7.80 -7.99
N MET A 428 -21.73 -7.66 -7.80
CA MET A 428 -20.86 -8.81 -7.51
C MET A 428 -21.13 -9.44 -6.14
N LEU A 429 -21.64 -8.65 -5.18
CA LEU A 429 -21.93 -9.10 -3.81
C LEU A 429 -23.39 -9.57 -3.63
N ALA A 430 -24.24 -9.43 -4.65
CA ALA A 430 -25.66 -9.71 -4.55
C ALA A 430 -25.96 -11.15 -4.06
N GLY A 431 -26.71 -11.26 -2.96
CA GLY A 431 -27.15 -12.55 -2.40
C GLY A 431 -26.07 -13.31 -1.61
N THR A 432 -24.89 -12.71 -1.40
CA THR A 432 -23.76 -13.36 -0.71
C THR A 432 -23.73 -13.13 0.79
N GLY A 433 -24.46 -12.12 1.29
CA GLY A 433 -24.43 -11.67 2.69
C GLY A 433 -23.18 -10.86 3.06
N LYS A 434 -22.27 -10.60 2.11
CA LYS A 434 -21.05 -9.80 2.30
C LYS A 434 -21.33 -8.32 2.11
N SER A 435 -20.57 -7.47 2.79
CA SER A 435 -20.77 -6.02 2.76
C SER A 435 -19.95 -5.32 1.66
N LEU A 436 -20.54 -4.29 1.06
CA LEU A 436 -19.87 -3.32 0.21
C LEU A 436 -19.55 -2.05 1.01
N ILE A 437 -18.28 -1.65 1.07
CA ILE A 437 -17.82 -0.49 1.85
C ILE A 437 -16.93 0.41 0.99
N PRO A 438 -17.49 1.25 0.09
CA PRO A 438 -16.70 2.01 -0.87
C PRO A 438 -15.70 2.96 -0.21
N GLY A 439 -14.47 2.96 -0.72
CA GLY A 439 -13.43 3.94 -0.41
C GLY A 439 -13.64 5.23 -1.19
N LEU A 440 -13.64 6.37 -0.49
CA LEU A 440 -13.91 7.71 -1.04
C LEU A 440 -12.67 8.62 -0.98
N ALA A 441 -12.35 9.27 -2.10
CA ALA A 441 -11.14 10.05 -2.31
C ALA A 441 -11.22 11.48 -1.74
N VAL A 442 -11.24 11.64 -0.43
CA VAL A 442 -11.24 12.99 0.19
C VAL A 442 -9.98 13.80 -0.15
N TYR A 443 -8.88 13.13 -0.52
CA TYR A 443 -7.66 13.79 -1.03
C TYR A 443 -7.82 14.54 -2.36
N LYS A 444 -8.86 14.23 -3.16
CA LYS A 444 -9.13 14.91 -4.44
C LYS A 444 -9.92 16.21 -4.27
N ILE A 445 -10.47 16.49 -3.09
CA ILE A 445 -11.32 17.67 -2.87
C ILE A 445 -10.54 18.96 -3.19
N GLY A 446 -11.07 19.76 -4.12
CA GLY A 446 -10.45 21.02 -4.54
C GLY A 446 -9.24 20.87 -5.45
N THR A 447 -8.92 19.65 -5.90
CA THR A 447 -7.80 19.39 -6.83
C THR A 447 -8.31 19.01 -8.21
N GLU A 448 -7.47 19.17 -9.22
CA GLU A 448 -7.72 18.67 -10.58
C GLU A 448 -7.50 17.14 -10.63
N ASP A 449 -8.39 16.40 -11.29
CA ASP A 449 -8.22 14.97 -11.56
C ASP A 449 -7.80 14.78 -13.02
N GLU A 450 -6.49 14.71 -13.24
CA GLU A 450 -5.93 14.74 -14.59
C GLU A 450 -6.38 13.57 -15.48
N TRP A 451 -6.82 12.48 -14.86
CA TRP A 451 -7.19 11.22 -15.49
C TRP A 451 -8.70 11.04 -15.66
N ALA A 452 -9.52 11.98 -15.18
CA ALA A 452 -10.98 11.86 -15.22
C ALA A 452 -11.62 12.23 -16.57
N GLY A 453 -10.84 12.58 -17.59
CA GLY A 453 -11.38 12.97 -18.90
C GLY A 453 -12.31 14.18 -18.79
N SER A 454 -13.59 14.03 -19.13
CA SER A 454 -14.60 15.09 -18.99
C SER A 454 -14.77 15.58 -17.55
N GLY A 455 -14.56 14.71 -16.56
CA GLY A 455 -14.67 15.02 -15.13
C GLY A 455 -13.43 15.67 -14.52
N ARG A 456 -12.44 16.09 -15.34
CA ARG A 456 -11.13 16.60 -14.87
C ARG A 456 -11.20 17.69 -13.80
N TYR A 457 -12.23 18.55 -13.87
CA TYR A 457 -12.42 19.66 -12.93
C TYR A 457 -13.59 19.45 -11.96
N GLU A 458 -14.19 18.26 -11.92
CA GLU A 458 -15.36 17.98 -11.08
C GLU A 458 -15.05 18.28 -9.60
N TRP A 459 -13.94 17.77 -9.08
CA TRP A 459 -13.55 17.96 -7.68
C TRP A 459 -13.24 19.42 -7.28
N GLN A 460 -13.05 20.32 -8.25
CA GLN A 460 -12.87 21.76 -8.02
C GLN A 460 -14.16 22.56 -8.11
N ASN A 461 -15.03 22.18 -9.05
CA ASN A 461 -16.17 22.97 -9.47
C ASN A 461 -17.49 22.51 -8.83
N ASP A 462 -17.62 21.20 -8.62
CA ASP A 462 -18.81 20.61 -8.04
C ASP A 462 -18.83 20.76 -6.52
N LYS A 463 -20.03 20.61 -5.96
CA LYS A 463 -20.27 20.73 -4.53
C LYS A 463 -20.79 19.44 -3.96
N GLU A 464 -20.46 19.21 -2.70
CA GLU A 464 -20.95 18.12 -1.88
C GLU A 464 -20.67 16.74 -2.51
N ILE A 465 -19.56 16.58 -3.22
CA ILE A 465 -19.25 15.37 -3.98
C ILE A 465 -19.19 14.14 -3.06
N ILE A 466 -18.54 14.25 -1.89
CA ILE A 466 -18.42 13.14 -0.94
C ILE A 466 -19.79 12.81 -0.35
N LYS A 467 -20.58 13.82 0.01
CA LYS A 467 -21.96 13.62 0.48
C LYS A 467 -22.80 12.90 -0.57
N ARG A 468 -22.73 13.30 -1.85
CA ARG A 468 -23.45 12.65 -2.94
C ARG A 468 -23.00 11.19 -3.13
N GLN A 469 -21.71 10.92 -3.02
CA GLN A 469 -21.15 9.56 -3.08
C GLN A 469 -21.67 8.68 -1.93
N ILE A 470 -21.72 9.21 -0.70
CA ILE A 470 -22.31 8.49 0.46
C ILE A 470 -23.78 8.20 0.20
N LEU A 471 -24.58 9.20 -0.18
CA LEU A 471 -26.01 9.04 -0.47
C LEU A 471 -26.27 8.06 -1.63
N LYS A 472 -25.38 8.00 -2.62
CA LYS A 472 -25.47 7.02 -3.71
C LYS A 472 -25.14 5.62 -3.21
N SER A 473 -24.10 5.48 -2.38
CA SER A 473 -23.70 4.20 -1.80
C SER A 473 -24.78 3.63 -0.88
N GLN A 474 -25.44 4.46 -0.06
CA GLN A 474 -26.56 4.05 0.80
C GLN A 474 -27.76 3.42 0.06
N LYS A 475 -27.83 3.58 -1.27
CA LYS A 475 -28.89 2.99 -2.11
C LYS A 475 -28.53 1.62 -2.67
N THR A 476 -27.30 1.14 -2.47
CA THR A 476 -26.89 -0.20 -2.91
C THR A 476 -27.46 -1.27 -1.98
N SER A 477 -27.68 -2.47 -2.51
CA SER A 477 -28.37 -3.53 -1.75
C SER A 477 -27.49 -4.12 -0.64
N ASN A 478 -26.17 -4.10 -0.85
CA ASN A 478 -25.20 -4.68 0.08
C ASN A 478 -24.42 -3.58 0.84
N TYR A 479 -24.97 -2.38 0.97
CA TYR A 479 -24.31 -1.26 1.66
C TYR A 479 -23.92 -1.63 3.09
N GLY A 480 -22.62 -1.56 3.38
CA GLY A 480 -22.05 -1.77 4.72
C GLY A 480 -21.36 -0.54 5.29
N GLY A 481 -21.37 0.60 4.60
CA GLY A 481 -20.70 1.83 5.03
C GLY A 481 -19.83 2.48 3.95
N VAL A 482 -18.94 3.37 4.36
CA VAL A 482 -17.91 4.01 3.51
C VAL A 482 -16.60 4.17 4.28
N ILE A 483 -15.49 4.30 3.56
CA ILE A 483 -14.17 4.59 4.14
C ILE A 483 -13.58 5.82 3.47
N LEU A 484 -13.10 6.79 4.25
CA LEU A 484 -12.49 8.01 3.72
C LEU A 484 -10.97 7.82 3.57
N TYR A 485 -10.43 8.09 2.37
CA TYR A 485 -8.99 8.06 2.10
C TYR A 485 -8.43 9.49 1.93
N SER A 486 -7.67 10.02 2.90
CA SER A 486 -7.26 9.45 4.21
C SER A 486 -7.35 10.50 5.32
N TYR A 487 -7.00 10.12 6.56
CA TYR A 487 -7.08 10.96 7.75
C TYR A 487 -6.47 12.36 7.57
N GLN A 488 -5.25 12.46 7.02
CA GLN A 488 -4.55 13.74 6.86
C GLN A 488 -5.33 14.72 5.98
N PHE A 489 -5.95 14.25 4.90
CA PHE A 489 -6.66 15.12 3.97
C PHE A 489 -7.94 15.72 4.55
N ILE A 490 -8.43 15.18 5.66
CA ILE A 490 -9.59 15.70 6.39
C ILE A 490 -9.13 16.69 7.45
N PHE A 491 -8.16 16.31 8.28
CA PHE A 491 -7.82 17.04 9.51
C PHE A 491 -6.65 18.01 9.34
N GLU A 492 -5.78 17.76 8.36
CA GLU A 492 -4.59 18.56 8.06
C GLU A 492 -4.50 18.90 6.55
N PRO A 493 -5.58 19.42 5.91
CA PRO A 493 -5.57 19.71 4.48
C PRO A 493 -4.62 20.85 4.13
N ASP A 494 -4.04 20.77 2.93
CA ASP A 494 -3.21 21.85 2.37
C ASP A 494 -3.98 23.18 2.33
N SER A 495 -3.24 24.28 2.53
CA SER A 495 -3.84 25.62 2.69
C SER A 495 -4.65 26.07 1.46
N ASN A 496 -4.27 25.62 0.26
CA ASN A 496 -4.97 25.94 -1.00
C ASN A 496 -6.34 25.24 -1.12
N VAL A 497 -6.52 24.06 -0.52
CA VAL A 497 -7.78 23.28 -0.60
C VAL A 497 -8.60 23.30 0.70
N LYS A 498 -8.03 23.78 1.81
CA LYS A 498 -8.67 23.81 3.14
C LYS A 498 -10.10 24.37 3.15
N THR A 499 -10.38 25.40 2.36
CA THR A 499 -11.75 25.96 2.27
C THR A 499 -12.73 25.00 1.59
N ALA A 500 -12.29 24.28 0.56
CA ALA A 500 -13.12 23.28 -0.12
C ALA A 500 -13.36 22.06 0.78
N VAL A 501 -12.30 21.56 1.42
CA VAL A 501 -12.39 20.45 2.39
C VAL A 501 -13.35 20.77 3.53
N ASN A 502 -13.25 21.95 4.15
CA ASN A 502 -14.18 22.34 5.22
C ASN A 502 -15.65 22.40 4.77
N LYS A 503 -15.90 22.80 3.53
CA LYS A 503 -17.26 22.81 2.96
C LYS A 503 -17.79 21.40 2.73
N GLU A 504 -16.97 20.51 2.18
CA GLU A 504 -17.33 19.09 2.02
C GLU A 504 -17.61 18.43 3.38
N ILE A 505 -16.72 18.61 4.37
CA ILE A 505 -16.91 18.08 5.73
C ILE A 505 -18.24 18.55 6.31
N ALA A 506 -18.56 19.85 6.20
CA ALA A 506 -19.84 20.37 6.68
C ALA A 506 -21.05 19.72 5.98
N ALA A 507 -20.90 19.32 4.72
CA ALA A 507 -21.96 18.71 3.92
C ALA A 507 -22.16 17.22 4.25
N PHE A 508 -21.09 16.43 4.40
CA PHE A 508 -21.19 14.98 4.62
C PHE A 508 -21.21 14.57 6.10
N LYS A 509 -20.64 15.37 7.01
CA LYS A 509 -20.60 15.06 8.46
C LYS A 509 -21.96 14.66 9.04
N PRO A 510 -23.08 15.34 8.73
CA PRO A 510 -24.39 14.93 9.24
C PRO A 510 -24.78 13.50 8.88
N LEU A 511 -24.26 12.93 7.79
CA LEU A 511 -24.51 11.54 7.39
C LEU A 511 -23.70 10.54 8.23
N LEU A 512 -22.56 10.97 8.78
CA LEU A 512 -21.72 10.13 9.64
C LEU A 512 -22.13 10.24 11.13
N THR A 513 -22.81 11.30 11.55
CA THR A 513 -23.21 11.50 12.95
C THR A 513 -24.66 11.06 13.26
N GLN A 514 -25.43 10.66 12.24
CA GLN A 514 -26.73 10.00 12.41
C GLN A 514 -26.53 8.56 12.87
#